data_AF-A0AAW6J2W1-F1
#
_entry.id   AF-A0AAW6J2W1-F1
#
_cell.length_a   1.000
_cell.length_b   1.000
_cell.length_c   1.000
_cell.angle_alpha   90.00
_cell.angle_beta   90.00
_cell.angle_gamma   90.00
#
_symmetry.space_group_name_H-M   'P 1'
#
loop_
_entity.id
_entity.type
_entity.pdbx_description
1 polymer ?
#
loop_
_entity_poly.entity_id
_entity_poly.type
_entity_poly.pdbx_seq_one_letter_code
_entity_poly.pdbx_strand_id
1 'polypeptide(L)'
;MAEDSGQEKTEEPTGKKIEESKKKGQVARSKELGTMFVLIFSAISLLMYGPEIGKGLYNIMGRMLSLNRNETYDTTKMFAVWSSVADALIFPMAMFVFIILFAGIIG
;
A
#
# COMPACT_ATOMS: atom_id res chain seq x y z
N MET A 1 -3.26 -36.27 29.22
CA MET A 1 -1.80 -36.44 29.38
C MET A 1 -1.23 -35.05 29.57
N ALA A 2 -0.43 -34.88 30.61
CA ALA A 2 -0.28 -33.68 31.43
C ALA A 2 0.09 -32.38 30.69
N GLU A 3 -0.48 -31.31 31.22
CA GLU A 3 -0.08 -29.92 31.05
C GLU A 3 1.43 -29.77 31.32
N ASP A 4 2.22 -29.43 30.30
CA ASP A 4 3.58 -28.94 30.53
C ASP A 4 3.61 -27.44 30.30
N SER A 5 3.27 -26.76 31.39
CA SER A 5 3.84 -25.51 31.85
C SER A 5 4.38 -24.54 30.79
N GLY A 6 3.64 -23.43 30.61
CA GLY A 6 4.12 -22.17 30.05
C GLY A 6 5.16 -21.51 30.95
N GLN A 7 6.25 -22.22 31.24
CA GLN A 7 7.43 -21.67 31.89
C GLN A 7 8.28 -21.04 30.78
N GLU A 8 8.34 -19.70 30.76
CA GLU A 8 9.30 -18.99 29.93
C GLU A 8 10.71 -19.43 30.36
N LYS A 9 11.28 -20.38 29.61
CA LYS A 9 12.64 -20.86 29.82
C LYS A 9 13.59 -19.69 29.57
N THR A 10 14.20 -19.19 30.65
CA THR A 10 15.22 -18.14 30.66
C THR A 10 16.61 -18.61 30.22
N GLU A 11 16.77 -19.91 29.95
CA GLU A 11 18.03 -20.46 29.44
C GLU A 11 18.10 -20.34 27.92
N GLU A 12 19.29 -19.95 27.43
CA GLU A 12 19.55 -19.92 26.01
C GLU A 12 19.39 -21.32 25.38
N PRO A 13 18.77 -21.41 24.19
CA PRO A 13 18.53 -22.69 23.54
C PRO A 13 19.86 -23.41 23.27
N THR A 14 19.95 -24.68 23.69
CA THR A 14 21.12 -25.52 23.44
C THR A 14 21.41 -25.67 21.94
N GLY A 15 22.68 -25.84 21.56
CA GLY A 15 23.12 -25.87 20.15
C GLY A 15 22.34 -26.87 19.28
N LYS A 16 21.95 -28.03 19.84
CA LYS A 16 21.11 -29.03 19.16
C LYS A 16 19.71 -28.49 18.82
N LYS A 17 19.11 -27.68 19.71
CA LYS A 17 17.79 -27.06 19.51
C LYS A 17 17.84 -25.95 18.45
N ILE A 18 18.93 -25.18 18.41
CA ILE A 18 19.18 -24.18 17.35
C ILE A 18 19.35 -24.87 15.98
N GLU A 19 20.12 -25.96 15.94
CA GLU A 19 20.35 -26.72 14.71
C GLU A 19 19.05 -27.36 14.20
N GLU A 20 18.21 -27.89 15.10
CA GLU A 20 16.87 -28.38 14.76
C GLU A 20 15.93 -27.27 14.27
N SER A 21 15.91 -26.09 14.90
CA SER A 21 15.10 -24.95 14.43
C SER A 21 15.54 -24.47 13.05
N LYS A 22 16.85 -24.43 12.78
CA LYS A 22 17.39 -24.11 11.45
C LYS A 22 17.02 -25.19 10.41
N LYS A 23 17.16 -26.49 10.75
CA LYS A 23 16.75 -27.62 9.89
C LYS A 23 15.25 -27.63 9.62
N LYS A 24 14.43 -27.20 10.58
CA LYS A 24 12.97 -27.03 10.44
C LYS A 24 12.57 -25.79 9.65
N GLY A 25 13.53 -24.99 9.16
CA GLY A 25 13.26 -23.77 8.40
C GLY A 25 12.58 -22.67 9.22
N GLN A 26 12.64 -22.73 10.55
CA GLN A 26 12.16 -21.67 11.43
C GLN A 26 13.14 -20.49 11.37
N VAL A 27 13.13 -19.78 10.25
CA VAL A 27 13.78 -18.48 10.13
C VAL A 27 12.94 -17.49 10.94
N ALA A 28 13.55 -16.82 11.91
CA ALA A 28 12.87 -15.79 12.68
C ALA A 28 12.41 -14.68 11.72
N ARG A 29 11.13 -14.67 11.36
CA ARG A 29 10.51 -13.50 10.72
C ARG A 29 10.22 -12.50 11.83
N SER A 30 10.86 -11.34 11.78
CA SER A 30 10.48 -10.25 12.68
C SER A 30 9.05 -9.86 12.35
N LYS A 31 8.15 -9.91 13.35
CA LYS A 31 6.75 -9.50 13.19
C LYS A 31 6.61 -8.06 12.67
N GLU A 32 7.64 -7.24 12.86
CA GLU A 32 7.65 -5.83 12.47
C GLU A 32 8.27 -5.56 11.09
N LEU A 33 8.92 -6.57 10.49
CA LEU A 33 9.58 -6.40 9.20
C LEU A 33 8.58 -6.04 8.10
N GLY A 34 7.43 -6.72 8.08
CA GLY A 34 6.37 -6.45 7.11
C GLY A 34 5.80 -5.03 7.23
N THR A 35 5.53 -4.59 8.45
CA THR A 35 5.07 -3.22 8.72
C THR A 35 6.11 -2.18 8.28
N MET A 36 7.39 -2.43 8.57
CA MET A 36 8.47 -1.53 8.13
C MET A 36 8.54 -1.43 6.61
N PHE A 37 8.45 -2.56 5.90
CA PHE A 37 8.44 -2.58 4.44
C PHE A 37 7.26 -1.81 3.87
N VAL A 38 6.04 -2.06 4.37
CA VAL A 38 4.85 -1.35 3.91
C VAL A 38 5.01 0.16 4.10
N LEU A 39 5.52 0.64 5.24
CA LEU A 39 5.73 2.07 5.49
C LEU A 39 6.75 2.69 4.53
N ILE A 40 7.90 2.06 4.34
CA ILE A 40 8.96 2.57 3.46
C ILE A 40 8.47 2.64 2.01
N PHE A 41 7.87 1.55 1.51
CA PHE A 41 7.37 1.51 0.15
C PHE A 41 6.16 2.42 -0.06
N SER A 42 5.31 2.62 0.94
CA SER A 42 4.24 3.61 0.90
C SER A 42 4.79 5.03 0.75
N ALA A 43 5.86 5.36 1.50
CA ALA A 43 6.53 6.66 1.39
C ALA A 43 7.16 6.86 0.00
N ILE A 44 7.88 5.86 -0.52
CA ILE A 44 8.47 5.90 -1.86
C ILE A 44 7.38 6.06 -2.93
N SER A 45 6.32 5.27 -2.84
CA SER A 45 5.17 5.32 -3.73
C SER A 45 4.52 6.71 -3.75
N LEU A 46 4.35 7.32 -2.58
CA LEU A 46 3.81 8.67 -2.46
C LEU A 46 4.76 9.73 -3.06
N LEU A 47 6.07 9.57 -2.90
CA LEU A 47 7.05 10.49 -3.52
C LEU A 47 7.04 10.39 -5.05
N MET A 48 6.83 9.19 -5.60
CA MET A 48 6.77 8.98 -7.04
C MET A 48 5.46 9.49 -7.66
N TYR A 49 4.31 9.10 -7.09
CA TYR A 49 2.99 9.33 -7.71
C TYR A 49 2.20 10.47 -7.05
N GLY A 50 2.57 10.90 -5.85
CA GLY A 50 1.91 12.01 -5.15
C GLY A 50 1.86 13.32 -5.95
N PRO A 51 2.94 13.75 -6.63
CA PRO A 51 2.90 14.94 -7.47
C PRO A 51 1.91 14.84 -8.64
N GLU A 52 1.80 13.67 -9.27
CA GLU A 52 0.84 13.43 -10.37
C GLU A 52 -0.60 13.44 -9.86
N ILE A 53 -0.87 12.75 -8.75
CA ILE A 53 -2.18 12.74 -8.09
C ILE A 53 -2.59 14.17 -7.70
N GLY A 54 -1.68 14.92 -7.09
CA GLY A 54 -1.92 16.31 -6.67
C GLY A 54 -2.24 17.24 -7.86
N LYS A 55 -1.48 17.12 -8.97
CA LYS A 55 -1.76 17.88 -10.20
C LYS A 55 -3.10 17.48 -10.83
N GLY A 56 -3.40 16.18 -10.87
CA GLY A 56 -4.68 15.66 -11.37
C GLY A 56 -5.86 16.23 -10.59
N LEU A 57 -5.79 16.17 -9.26
CA LEU A 57 -6.78 16.76 -8.36
C LEU A 57 -6.95 18.27 -8.58
N TYR A 58 -5.84 19.02 -8.65
CA TYR A 58 -5.88 20.46 -8.90
C TYR A 58 -6.61 20.81 -10.20
N ASN A 59 -6.29 20.10 -11.29
CA ASN A 59 -6.91 20.33 -12.60
C ASN A 59 -8.41 19.97 -12.59
N ILE A 60 -8.78 18.87 -11.95
CA ILE A 60 -10.19 18.44 -11.83
C ILE A 60 -10.98 19.46 -11.02
N MET A 61 -10.45 19.93 -9.89
CA MET A 61 -11.11 20.94 -9.06
C MET A 61 -11.31 22.24 -9.84
N GLY A 62 -10.28 22.70 -10.57
CA GLY A 62 -10.41 23.89 -11.44
C GLY A 62 -11.48 23.71 -12.51
N ARG A 63 -11.57 22.54 -13.12
CA ARG A 63 -12.58 22.24 -14.16
C ARG A 63 -14.00 22.15 -13.58
N MET A 64 -14.18 21.54 -12.42
CA MET A 64 -15.49 21.42 -11.77
C MET A 64 -16.02 22.76 -11.26
N LEU A 65 -15.13 23.68 -10.86
CA LEU A 65 -15.49 25.04 -10.45
C LEU A 65 -15.70 25.99 -11.64
N SER A 66 -15.23 25.61 -12.83
CA SER A 66 -15.39 26.33 -14.09
C SER A 66 -16.55 25.78 -14.91
N LEU A 67 -17.79 25.91 -14.42
CA LEU A 67 -18.98 25.48 -15.16
C LEU A 67 -19.28 26.43 -16.33
N ASN A 68 -19.09 25.94 -17.55
CA ASN A 68 -19.48 26.67 -18.76
C ASN A 68 -20.99 26.52 -18.99
N ARG A 69 -21.69 27.61 -19.32
CA ARG A 69 -23.15 27.64 -19.51
C ARG A 69 -23.65 26.70 -20.62
N ASN A 70 -22.76 26.28 -21.53
CA ASN A 70 -23.04 25.31 -22.58
C ASN A 70 -22.96 23.84 -22.11
N GLU A 71 -22.35 23.54 -20.96
CA GLU A 71 -22.26 22.19 -20.40
C GLU A 71 -23.42 21.89 -19.44
N THR A 72 -24.13 22.92 -18.96
CA THR A 72 -25.25 22.78 -18.02
C THR A 72 -26.52 22.22 -18.68
N TYR A 73 -26.62 22.27 -20.01
CA TYR A 73 -27.82 21.85 -20.76
C TYR A 73 -27.62 20.55 -21.57
N ASP A 74 -26.41 19.98 -21.57
CA ASP A 74 -26.07 18.77 -22.34
C ASP A 74 -25.48 17.71 -21.40
N THR A 75 -26.30 16.74 -21.02
CA THR A 75 -25.94 15.62 -20.14
C THR A 75 -24.79 14.78 -20.70
N THR A 76 -24.57 14.75 -22.01
CA THR A 76 -23.46 14.01 -22.63
C THR A 76 -22.11 14.63 -22.27
N LYS A 77 -22.05 15.96 -22.19
CA LYS A 77 -20.82 16.70 -21.86
C LYS A 77 -20.46 16.61 -20.39
N MET A 78 -21.45 16.41 -19.52
CA MET A 78 -21.22 16.14 -18.11
C MET A 78 -20.47 14.81 -17.90
N PHE A 79 -20.78 13.77 -18.67
CA PHE A 79 -20.06 12.48 -18.60
C PHE A 79 -18.63 12.55 -19.16
N ALA A 80 -18.35 13.45 -20.10
CA ALA A 80 -17.00 13.65 -20.63
C ALA A 80 -16.02 14.21 -19.57
N VAL A 81 -16.50 14.79 -18.48
CA VAL A 81 -15.64 15.21 -17.37
C VAL A 81 -15.12 13.99 -16.60
N TRP A 82 -15.92 12.93 -16.47
CA TRP A 82 -15.49 11.69 -15.80
C TRP A 82 -14.35 10.97 -16.54
N SER A 83 -14.31 11.04 -17.88
CA SER A 83 -13.17 10.48 -18.61
C SER A 83 -11.89 11.26 -18.33
N SER A 84 -11.97 12.59 -18.21
CA SER A 84 -10.80 13.40 -17.84
C SER A 84 -10.29 13.13 -16.42
N VAL A 85 -11.21 12.82 -15.49
CA VAL A 85 -10.86 12.37 -14.14
C VAL A 85 -10.16 11.02 -14.18
N ALA A 86 -10.71 10.09 -14.96
CA ALA A 86 -10.19 8.75 -15.13
C ALA A 86 -8.74 8.79 -15.67
N ASP A 87 -8.51 9.51 -16.76
CA ASP A 87 -7.18 9.62 -17.38
C ASP A 87 -6.14 10.25 -16.45
N ALA A 88 -6.54 11.23 -15.65
CA ALA A 88 -5.62 11.97 -14.77
C ALA A 88 -5.27 11.22 -13.47
N LEU A 89 -6.18 10.39 -12.94
CA LEU A 89 -6.02 9.80 -11.61
C LEU A 89 -5.89 8.27 -11.60
N ILE A 90 -6.48 7.53 -12.54
CA ILE A 90 -6.51 6.07 -12.47
C ILE A 90 -5.11 5.48 -12.48
N PHE A 91 -4.26 5.90 -13.43
CA PHE A 91 -2.92 5.35 -13.55
C PHE A 91 -2.05 5.60 -12.30
N PRO A 92 -1.86 6.85 -11.83
CA PRO A 92 -1.01 7.09 -10.67
C PRO A 92 -1.60 6.52 -9.37
N MET A 93 -2.92 6.49 -9.21
CA MET A 93 -3.54 5.83 -8.06
C MET A 93 -3.39 4.31 -8.10
N ALA A 94 -3.55 3.69 -9.27
CA ALA A 94 -3.37 2.24 -9.41
C ALA A 94 -1.93 1.84 -9.10
N MET A 95 -0.94 2.58 -9.62
CA MET A 95 0.46 2.35 -9.30
C MET A 95 0.77 2.60 -7.82
N PHE A 96 0.17 3.64 -7.22
CA PHE A 96 0.34 3.93 -5.81
C PHE A 96 -0.09 2.74 -4.93
N VAL A 97 -1.30 2.21 -5.18
CA VAL A 97 -1.85 1.06 -4.46
C VAL A 97 -1.08 -0.21 -4.76
N PHE A 98 -0.68 -0.44 -6.02
CA PHE A 98 0.06 -1.63 -6.42
C PHE A 98 1.38 -1.78 -5.67
N ILE A 99 2.16 -0.70 -5.52
CA ILE A 99 3.42 -0.74 -4.78
C ILE A 99 3.21 -1.09 -3.30
N ILE A 100 2.16 -0.54 -2.69
CA ILE A 100 1.84 -0.81 -1.28
C ILE A 100 1.41 -2.27 -1.09
N LEU A 101 0.57 -2.80 -1.98
CA LEU A 101 0.15 -4.20 -1.96
C LEU A 101 1.35 -5.13 -2.15
N PHE A 102 2.23 -4.82 -3.09
CA PHE A 102 3.43 -5.61 -3.34
C PHE A 102 4.36 -5.62 -2.11
N ALA A 103 4.53 -4.47 -1.46
CA ALA A 103 5.31 -4.37 -0.23
C ALA A 103 4.70 -5.19 0.93
N GLY A 104 3.38 -5.21 1.06
CA GLY A 104 2.68 -6.00 2.09
C GLY A 104 2.66 -7.51 1.83
N ILE A 105 2.86 -7.95 0.58
CA ILE A 105 2.98 -9.39 0.25
C ILE A 105 4.40 -9.90 0.51
N ILE A 106 5.41 -9.07 0.25
CA ILE A 106 6.83 -9.44 0.41
C ILE A 106 7.27 -9.37 1.87
N GLY A 107 6.82 -8.33 2.58
CA GLY A 107 7.16 -8.08 3.99
C GLY A 107 6.41 -8.99 4.95
#